data_AF-A0A218QVN6-F1
#
_entry.id   AF-A0A218QVN6-F1
#
_cell.length_a   1.000
_cell.length_b   1.000
_cell.length_c   1.000
_cell.angle_alpha   90.00
_cell.angle_beta   90.00
_cell.angle_gamma   90.00
#
_symmetry.space_group_name_H-M   'P 1'
#
loop_
_entity.id
_entity.type
_entity.pdbx_description
1 polymer ?
#
loop_
_entity_poly.entity_id
_entity_poly.type
_entity_poly.pdbx_seq_one_letter_code
_entity_poly.pdbx_strand_id
1 'polypeptide(L)'
;MKVNNSTSARSSSVSPLSTSFDAAIKRYRISAKELSKLTGVSENHISEFRRSKCDVSTTILYKLLDGMESLASGSRQYFCQLMSGQQQSPNSLRQSLVDIIEVAEEDELLDAMGAIANRFRHLRNYSDVSASPTLLEVQ
;
A
#
# COMPACT_ATOMS: atom_id res chain seq x y z
N MET A 1 22.16 21.98 39.60
CA MET A 1 21.58 22.39 38.30
C MET A 1 20.34 21.56 38.06
N LYS A 2 19.17 22.20 37.95
CA LYS A 2 17.86 21.53 37.85
C LYS A 2 17.39 21.73 36.41
N VAL A 3 17.51 20.69 35.60
CA VAL A 3 17.09 20.71 34.19
C VAL A 3 15.62 20.35 34.12
N ASN A 4 14.79 21.37 33.93
CA ASN A 4 13.36 21.26 33.78
C ASN A 4 13.09 21.00 32.29
N ASN A 5 12.75 19.76 31.91
CA ASN A 5 12.34 19.49 30.54
C ASN A 5 10.84 19.76 30.41
N SER A 6 10.51 21.00 30.06
CA SER A 6 9.18 21.43 29.67
C SER A 6 8.85 20.89 28.28
N THR A 7 8.20 19.73 28.18
CA THR A 7 7.58 19.28 26.92
C THR A 7 6.33 20.12 26.65
N SER A 8 6.56 21.25 26.00
CA SER A 8 5.55 22.07 25.35
C SER A 8 5.55 21.73 23.85
N ALA A 9 4.49 21.08 23.38
CA ALA A 9 3.89 21.25 22.04
C ALA A 9 2.78 20.21 21.83
N ARG A 10 1.52 20.57 22.17
CA ARG A 10 0.35 19.98 21.52
C ARG A 10 0.35 20.44 20.06
N SER A 11 1.05 19.74 19.19
CA SER A 11 0.76 19.79 17.76
C SER A 11 -0.47 18.93 17.52
N SER A 12 -1.44 19.44 16.77
CA SER A 12 -2.63 18.73 16.30
C SER A 12 -2.26 17.66 15.24
N SER A 13 -1.24 16.86 15.53
CA SER A 13 -0.76 15.80 14.66
C SER A 13 -1.73 14.64 14.76
N VAL A 14 -2.44 14.38 13.66
CA VAL A 14 -3.30 13.22 13.52
C VAL A 14 -2.44 11.98 13.76
N SER A 15 -2.84 11.09 14.67
CA SER A 15 -2.06 9.90 14.98
C SER A 15 -1.87 9.04 13.71
N PRO A 16 -0.64 8.68 13.34
CA PRO A 16 -0.37 7.82 12.20
C PRO A 16 -1.08 6.47 12.31
N LEU A 17 -1.26 5.99 13.55
CA LEU A 17 -1.91 4.74 13.88
C LEU A 17 -3.40 4.76 13.52
N SER A 18 -4.12 5.75 14.02
CA SER A 18 -5.56 5.92 13.74
C SER A 18 -5.82 6.20 12.26
N THR A 19 -4.93 6.97 11.61
CA THR A 19 -5.03 7.28 10.18
C THR A 19 -4.87 6.02 9.33
N SER A 20 -3.85 5.20 9.62
CA SER A 20 -3.61 3.94 8.92
C SER A 20 -4.74 2.94 9.16
N PHE A 21 -5.27 2.90 10.39
CA PHE A 21 -6.42 2.07 10.74
C PHE A 21 -7.68 2.47 9.96
N ASP A 22 -8.00 3.77 9.92
CA ASP A 22 -9.16 4.27 9.16
C ASP A 22 -9.01 4.00 7.65
N ALA A 23 -7.82 4.16 7.10
CA ALA A 23 -7.52 3.83 5.70
C ALA A 23 -7.74 2.34 5.40
N ALA A 24 -7.29 1.44 6.28
CA ALA A 24 -7.51 0.00 6.13
C ALA A 24 -8.99 -0.36 6.22
N ILE A 25 -9.71 0.12 7.23
CA ILE A 25 -11.16 -0.09 7.39
C ILE A 25 -11.93 0.34 6.14
N LYS A 26 -11.61 1.52 5.58
CA LYS A 26 -12.24 2.04 4.36
C LYS A 26 -11.92 1.18 3.13
N ARG A 27 -10.66 0.76 2.96
CA ARG A 27 -10.21 -0.06 1.82
C ARG A 27 -10.93 -1.41 1.72
N TYR A 28 -11.21 -2.02 2.87
CA TYR A 28 -11.87 -3.33 2.97
C TYR A 28 -13.37 -3.24 3.28
N ARG A 29 -13.93 -2.02 3.37
CA ARG A 29 -15.36 -1.77 3.68
C ARG A 29 -15.84 -2.44 4.96
N ILE A 30 -14.97 -2.53 5.97
CA ILE A 30 -15.30 -3.15 7.26
C ILE A 30 -16.23 -2.23 8.04
N SER A 31 -17.38 -2.74 8.49
CA SER A 31 -18.30 -1.98 9.32
C SER A 31 -17.81 -1.88 10.76
N ALA A 32 -17.91 -0.68 11.37
CA ALA A 32 -17.62 -0.50 12.80
C ALA A 32 -18.52 -1.37 13.68
N LYS A 33 -19.76 -1.61 13.24
CA LYS A 33 -20.73 -2.48 13.93
C LYS A 33 -20.31 -3.95 13.93
N GLU A 34 -19.86 -4.44 12.78
CA GLU A 34 -19.39 -5.82 12.65
C GLU A 34 -18.11 -6.04 13.44
N LEU A 35 -17.17 -5.10 13.35
CA LEU A 35 -15.93 -5.14 14.09
C LEU A 35 -16.16 -5.05 15.61
N SER A 36 -17.11 -4.21 16.04
CA SER A 36 -17.53 -4.13 17.45
C SER A 36 -18.04 -5.46 17.98
N LYS A 37 -18.94 -6.12 17.23
CA LYS A 37 -19.49 -7.42 17.61
C LYS A 37 -18.41 -8.50 17.75
N LEU A 38 -17.41 -8.48 16.86
CA LEU A 38 -16.36 -9.49 16.84
C LEU A 38 -15.29 -9.28 17.93
N THR A 39 -14.97 -8.02 18.23
CA THR A 39 -13.84 -7.66 19.09
C THR A 39 -14.24 -7.32 20.53
N GLY A 40 -15.54 -7.06 20.76
CA GLY A 40 -16.08 -6.57 22.03
C GLY A 40 -15.73 -5.10 22.32
N VAL A 41 -15.12 -4.38 21.36
CA VAL A 41 -14.83 -2.95 21.48
C VAL A 41 -16.04 -2.17 21.00
N SER A 42 -16.52 -1.19 21.78
CA SER A 42 -17.73 -0.47 21.41
C SER A 42 -17.58 0.31 20.10
N GLU A 43 -18.67 0.41 19.33
CA GLU A 43 -18.71 1.14 18.05
C GLU A 43 -18.27 2.60 18.21
N ASN A 44 -18.63 3.23 19.34
CA ASN A 44 -18.22 4.59 19.64
C ASN A 44 -16.69 4.69 19.80
N HIS A 45 -16.08 3.77 20.56
CA HIS A 45 -14.65 3.76 20.77
C HIS A 45 -13.87 3.51 19.47
N ILE A 46 -14.35 2.61 18.61
CA ILE A 46 -13.81 2.40 17.26
C ILE A 46 -13.92 3.68 16.42
N SER A 47 -15.07 4.36 16.47
CA SER A 47 -15.31 5.58 15.71
C SER A 47 -14.46 6.76 16.18
N GLU A 48 -14.23 6.89 17.48
CA GLU A 48 -13.36 7.91 18.06
C GLU A 48 -11.90 7.64 17.73
N PHE A 49 -11.46 6.39 17.81
CA PHE A 49 -10.12 5.99 17.42
C PHE A 49 -9.86 6.30 15.95
N ARG A 50 -10.77 5.91 15.03
CA ARG A 50 -10.66 6.21 13.59
C ARG A 50 -10.54 7.71 13.27
N ARG A 51 -11.14 8.56 14.11
CA ARG A 51 -11.13 10.02 13.96
C ARG A 51 -9.98 10.68 14.74
N SER A 52 -9.07 9.90 15.30
CA SER A 52 -7.95 10.37 16.12
C SER A 52 -8.41 11.17 17.35
N LYS A 53 -9.60 10.88 17.87
CA LYS A 53 -10.15 11.54 19.08
C LYS A 53 -9.73 10.84 20.37
N CYS A 54 -9.36 9.57 20.28
CA CYS A 54 -8.80 8.81 21.39
C CYS A 54 -7.69 7.88 20.87
N ASP A 55 -6.75 7.55 21.74
CA ASP A 55 -5.81 6.46 21.52
C ASP A 55 -6.38 5.15 22.04
N VAL A 56 -5.83 4.03 21.57
CA VAL A 56 -6.18 2.68 22.03
C VAL A 56 -4.96 2.01 22.65
N SER A 57 -5.18 1.14 23.62
CA SER A 57 -4.08 0.31 24.15
C SER A 57 -3.63 -0.70 23.09
N THR A 58 -2.40 -1.19 23.22
CA THR A 58 -1.85 -2.23 22.35
C THR A 58 -2.75 -3.47 22.29
N THR A 59 -3.32 -3.89 23.41
CA THR A 59 -4.25 -5.02 23.47
C THR A 59 -5.53 -4.78 22.67
N ILE A 60 -6.10 -3.57 22.76
CA ILE A 60 -7.29 -3.21 21.99
C ILE A 60 -6.96 -3.12 20.50
N LEU A 61 -5.81 -2.53 20.16
CA LEU A 61 -5.33 -2.50 18.78
C LEU A 61 -5.20 -3.92 18.19
N TYR A 62 -4.55 -4.84 18.90
CA TYR A 62 -4.43 -6.23 18.44
C TYR A 62 -5.80 -6.88 18.20
N LYS A 63 -6.73 -6.74 19.14
CA LYS A 63 -8.11 -7.24 18.96
C LYS A 63 -8.78 -6.67 17.71
N LEU A 64 -8.63 -5.36 17.49
CA LEU A 64 -9.19 -4.71 16.31
C LEU A 64 -8.54 -5.21 15.01
N LEU A 65 -7.22 -5.40 14.98
CA LEU A 65 -6.51 -5.92 13.80
C LEU A 65 -6.85 -7.38 13.50
N ASP A 66 -6.95 -8.24 14.52
CA ASP A 66 -7.37 -9.63 14.35
C ASP A 66 -8.84 -9.72 13.92
N GLY A 67 -9.68 -8.82 14.46
CA GLY A 67 -11.07 -8.69 14.03
C GLY A 67 -11.20 -8.23 12.58
N MET A 68 -10.35 -7.31 12.14
CA MET A 68 -10.29 -6.90 10.74
C MET A 68 -9.87 -8.06 9.84
N GLU A 69 -8.82 -8.80 10.21
CA GLU A 69 -8.32 -9.94 9.42
C GLU A 69 -9.37 -11.04 9.28
N SER A 70 -10.15 -11.27 10.33
CA SER A 70 -11.26 -12.24 10.32
C SER A 70 -12.42 -11.81 9.43
N LEU A 71 -12.68 -10.50 9.29
CA LEU A 71 -13.74 -9.96 8.43
C LEU A 71 -13.30 -9.82 6.98
N ALA A 72 -12.03 -9.49 6.76
CA ALA A 72 -11.43 -9.36 5.44
C ALA A 72 -9.95 -9.74 5.51
N SER A 73 -9.61 -10.88 4.93
CA SER A 73 -8.23 -11.39 4.88
C SER A 73 -7.29 -10.41 4.17
N GLY A 74 -6.08 -10.25 4.69
CA GLY A 74 -5.08 -9.30 4.21
C GLY A 74 -5.24 -7.87 4.74
N SER A 75 -6.29 -7.58 5.51
CA SER A 75 -6.51 -6.24 6.06
C SER A 75 -5.49 -5.86 7.14
N ARG A 76 -5.03 -6.82 7.95
CA ARG A 76 -3.96 -6.59 8.93
C ARG A 76 -2.61 -6.34 8.24
N GLN A 77 -2.30 -7.10 7.19
CA GLN A 77 -1.07 -6.90 6.41
C GLN A 77 -1.06 -5.50 5.76
N TYR A 78 -2.17 -5.09 5.17
CA TYR A 78 -2.30 -3.76 4.58
C TYR A 78 -2.14 -2.65 5.61
N PHE A 79 -2.73 -2.80 6.81
CA PHE A 79 -2.50 -1.86 7.91
C PHE A 79 -1.01 -1.75 8.28
N CYS A 80 -0.31 -2.88 8.39
CA CYS A 80 1.13 -2.88 8.68
C CYS A 80 1.94 -2.17 7.57
N GLN A 81 1.60 -2.39 6.29
CA GLN A 81 2.23 -1.71 5.16
C GLN A 81 2.08 -0.18 5.26
N LEU A 82 0.85 0.29 5.53
CA LEU A 82 0.59 1.71 5.78
C LEU A 82 1.45 2.27 6.91
N MET A 83 1.59 1.50 8.01
CA MET A 83 2.35 1.94 9.17
C MET A 83 3.86 1.94 8.97
N SER A 84 4.39 1.02 8.17
CA SER A 84 5.80 0.98 7.82
C SER A 84 6.22 2.09 6.86
N GLY A 85 5.29 2.94 6.41
CA GLY A 85 5.57 3.92 5.35
C GLY A 85 5.86 3.26 4.01
N GLN A 86 5.73 1.93 3.92
CA GLN A 86 5.57 1.19 2.69
C GLN A 86 4.13 1.42 2.22
N GLN A 87 3.80 2.67 1.91
CA GLN A 87 2.89 2.86 0.80
C GLN A 87 3.51 2.02 -0.32
N GLN A 88 2.77 1.07 -0.86
CA GLN A 88 3.05 0.62 -2.19
C GLN A 88 2.94 1.90 -3.06
N SER A 89 4.01 2.69 -3.16
CA SER A 89 4.43 3.17 -4.46
C SER A 89 4.30 1.91 -5.29
N PRO A 90 3.34 1.84 -6.24
CA PRO A 90 2.95 0.60 -6.90
C PRO A 90 4.25 -0.09 -7.22
N ASN A 91 4.58 -1.20 -6.52
CA ASN A 91 5.96 -1.70 -6.39
C ASN A 91 6.64 -1.38 -7.68
N SER A 92 7.54 -0.37 -7.70
CA SER A 92 7.96 0.22 -8.98
C SER A 92 8.21 -0.95 -9.90
N LEU A 93 7.59 -1.02 -11.09
CA LEU A 93 7.52 -2.28 -11.86
C LEU A 93 8.83 -3.10 -11.83
N ARG A 94 9.96 -2.39 -11.76
CA ARG A 94 11.30 -2.86 -11.36
C ARG A 94 11.37 -3.75 -10.12
N GLN A 95 10.95 -3.31 -8.93
CA GLN A 95 10.98 -4.13 -7.71
C GLN A 95 10.12 -5.39 -7.87
N SER A 96 8.91 -5.26 -8.43
CA SER A 96 8.07 -6.42 -8.69
C SER A 96 8.70 -7.40 -9.70
N LEU A 97 9.43 -6.89 -10.70
CA LEU A 97 10.15 -7.73 -11.66
C LEU A 97 11.35 -8.44 -11.02
N VAL A 98 12.10 -7.76 -10.14
CA VAL A 98 13.22 -8.36 -9.41
C VAL A 98 12.72 -9.48 -8.52
N ASP A 99 11.65 -9.23 -7.76
CA ASP A 99 11.06 -10.23 -6.86
C ASP A 99 10.53 -11.45 -7.66
N ILE A 100 9.98 -11.25 -8.87
CA ILE A 100 9.55 -12.33 -9.77
C ILE A 100 10.75 -13.14 -10.29
N ILE A 101 11.84 -12.47 -10.69
CA ILE A 101 13.04 -13.14 -11.20
C ILE A 101 13.71 -14.01 -10.13
N GLU A 102 13.68 -13.59 -8.87
CA GLU A 102 14.31 -14.32 -7.77
C GLU A 102 13.61 -15.65 -7.44
N VAL A 103 12.31 -15.79 -7.73
CA VAL A 103 11.50 -16.97 -7.38
C VAL A 103 11.08 -17.83 -8.57
N ALA A 104 11.32 -17.37 -9.80
CA ALA A 104 10.92 -18.06 -11.02
C ALA A 104 11.80 -19.29 -11.32
N GLU A 105 11.19 -20.31 -11.92
CA GLU A 105 11.89 -21.49 -12.41
C GLU A 105 12.61 -21.21 -13.75
N GLU A 106 13.54 -22.07 -14.15
CA GLU A 106 14.38 -21.87 -15.36
C GLU A 106 13.54 -21.68 -16.64
N ASP A 107 12.52 -22.51 -16.83
CA ASP A 107 11.63 -22.43 -18.00
C ASP A 107 10.82 -21.13 -18.01
N GLU A 108 10.35 -20.67 -16.84
CA GLU A 108 9.61 -19.42 -16.69
C GLU A 108 10.50 -18.20 -16.98
N LEU A 109 11.77 -18.24 -16.57
CA LEU A 109 12.76 -17.21 -16.89
C LEU A 109 13.04 -17.15 -18.38
N LEU A 110 13.18 -18.30 -19.05
CA LEU A 110 13.39 -18.38 -20.50
C LEU A 110 12.21 -17.78 -21.28
N ASP A 111 10.98 -18.11 -20.87
CA ASP A 111 9.77 -17.56 -21.47
C ASP A 111 9.68 -16.03 -21.27
N ALA A 112 9.99 -15.56 -20.06
CA ALA A 112 10.02 -14.13 -19.75
C ALA A 112 11.08 -13.39 -20.60
N MET A 113 12.27 -13.96 -20.77
CA MET A 113 13.32 -13.41 -21.63
C MET A 113 12.85 -13.29 -23.09
N GLY A 114 12.17 -14.32 -23.62
CA GLY A 114 11.61 -14.30 -24.97
C GLY A 114 10.56 -13.20 -25.16
N ALA A 115 9.65 -13.04 -24.19
CA ALA A 115 8.64 -12.00 -24.21
C ALA A 115 9.25 -10.59 -24.16
N ILE A 116 10.25 -10.38 -23.30
CA ILE A 116 10.98 -9.10 -23.19
C ILE A 116 11.71 -8.78 -24.49
N ALA A 117 12.44 -9.74 -25.08
CA ALA A 117 13.16 -9.56 -26.34
C ALA A 117 12.20 -9.19 -27.49
N ASN A 118 11.04 -9.86 -27.56
CA ASN A 118 10.01 -9.53 -28.53
C ASN A 118 9.49 -8.11 -28.33
N ARG A 119 9.22 -7.68 -27.09
CA ARG A 119 8.76 -6.32 -26.80
C ARG A 119 9.75 -5.24 -27.28
N PHE A 120 11.04 -5.44 -27.06
CA PHE A 120 12.08 -4.51 -27.53
C PHE A 120 12.11 -4.39 -29.06
N ARG A 121 11.92 -5.51 -29.78
CA ARG A 121 11.86 -5.49 -31.24
C ARG A 121 10.69 -4.63 -31.74
N HIS A 122 9.51 -4.76 -31.13
CA HIS A 122 8.34 -3.96 -31.49
C HIS A 122 8.54 -2.47 -31.21
N LEU A 123 9.17 -2.12 -30.09
CA LEU A 123 9.45 -0.73 -29.75
C LEU A 123 10.45 -0.09 -30.72
N ARG A 124 11.49 -0.83 -31.13
CA ARG A 124 12.48 -0.34 -32.09
C ARG A 124 11.89 -0.16 -33.50
N ASN A 125 11.05 -1.10 -33.94
CA ASN A 125 10.38 -1.00 -35.24
C ASN A 125 9.41 0.21 -35.31
N TYR A 126 8.85 0.64 -34.17
CA TYR A 126 7.98 1.81 -34.13
C TYR A 126 8.75 3.14 -34.28
N SER A 127 9.99 3.21 -33.79
CA SER A 127 10.86 4.40 -33.93
C SER A 127 11.39 4.64 -35.35
N ASP A 128 11.55 3.58 -36.17
CA ASP A 128 12.06 3.73 -37.55
C ASP A 128 10.98 4.20 -38.55
N VAL A 129 9.70 3.97 -38.26
CA VAL A 129 8.60 4.34 -39.17
C VAL A 129 8.27 5.84 -39.08
N SER A 130 8.61 6.53 -37.98
CA SER A 130 8.32 7.98 -37.84
C SER A 130 9.35 8.90 -38.50
N ALA A 131 10.39 8.36 -39.14
CA ALA A 131 11.49 9.12 -39.75
C ALA A 131 11.50 9.03 -41.29
N SER A 132 10.34 8.89 -41.94
CA SER A 132 10.26 9.01 -43.40
C SER A 132 10.14 10.49 -43.80
N PRO A 133 11.12 11.10 -44.49
CA PRO A 133 10.96 12.43 -45.05
C PRO A 133 9.97 12.39 -46.21
N THR A 134 9.03 13.32 -46.17
CA THR A 134 8.03 13.60 -47.20
C THR A 134 8.67 13.75 -48.58
N LEU A 135 8.19 12.96 -49.53
CA LEU A 135 8.40 13.07 -50.98
C LEU A 135 8.26 14.53 -51.46
N LEU A 136 9.30 15.05 -52.12
CA LEU A 136 9.16 16.11 -53.11
C LEU A 136 9.43 15.50 -54.48
N GLU A 137 8.33 15.17 -55.17
CA GLU A 137 8.28 14.90 -56.59
C GLU A 137 8.34 16.25 -57.33
N VAL A 138 9.38 16.47 -58.13
CA VAL A 138 9.45 17.60 -59.07
C VAL A 138 9.74 16.99 -60.44
N GLN A 139 8.72 17.05 -61.30
CA GLN A 139 8.83 16.86 -62.75
C GLN A 139 9.43 18.11 -63.41
#